data_AF-A0A7S3Z8W4-F1
#
_entry.id   AF-A0A7S3Z8W4-F1
#
_cell.length_a   1.000
_cell.length_b   1.000
_cell.length_c   1.000
_cell.angle_alpha   90.00
_cell.angle_beta   90.00
_cell.angle_gamma   90.00
#
_symmetry.space_group_name_H-M   'P 1'
#
loop_
_entity.id
_entity.type
_entity.pdbx_description
1 polymer ?
#
loop_
_entity_poly.entity_id
_entity_poly.type
_entity_poly.pdbx_seq_one_letter_code
_entity_poly.pdbx_strand_id
1 'polypeptide(L)'
;MEADADMDEFPLPNVEAGTLSLVVRFMEHHREDPKYKPFSGDEKGNSLKGCCTDPWDPHYFDAVVPDDKLVDLLLASNYMDIGQLLRLCAKTMALKKVAGDGIPQFMKQLIENYQA
;
A
#
# COMPACT_ATOMS: atom_id res chain seq x y z
N MET A 1 19.75 31.69 -8.75
CA MET A 1 20.89 30.77 -8.58
C MET A 1 20.31 29.39 -8.80
N GLU A 2 20.65 28.81 -9.93
CA GLU A 2 20.16 27.56 -10.49
C GLU A 2 20.30 26.42 -9.47
N ALA A 3 19.18 25.77 -9.16
CA ALA A 3 19.17 24.47 -8.50
C ALA A 3 18.19 23.53 -9.22
N ASP A 4 18.14 23.65 -10.55
CA ASP A 4 17.63 22.59 -11.42
C ASP A 4 18.81 21.66 -11.73
N ALA A 5 19.38 21.06 -10.67
CA ALA A 5 20.48 20.11 -10.78
C ALA A 5 19.89 18.70 -10.88
N ASP A 6 19.84 18.19 -12.10
CA ASP A 6 19.72 16.77 -12.44
C ASP A 6 18.64 16.00 -11.66
N MET A 7 17.38 16.40 -11.85
CA MET A 7 16.27 15.46 -11.67
C MET A 7 16.30 14.49 -12.85
N ASP A 8 17.20 13.50 -12.79
CA ASP A 8 17.11 12.34 -13.67
C ASP A 8 15.72 11.72 -13.45
N GLU A 9 14.87 11.81 -14.47
CA GLU A 9 13.57 11.16 -14.45
C GLU A 9 13.78 9.66 -14.23
N PHE A 10 13.33 9.14 -13.09
CA PHE A 10 13.42 7.72 -12.81
C PHE A 10 12.21 7.02 -13.44
N PRO A 11 12.38 6.26 -14.55
CA PRO A 11 11.25 5.62 -15.20
C PRO A 11 10.71 4.51 -14.29
N LEU A 12 9.41 4.60 -13.96
CA LEU A 12 8.65 3.58 -13.23
C LEU A 12 7.66 2.88 -14.18
N PRO A 13 8.13 2.05 -15.12
CA PRO A 13 7.28 1.48 -16.17
C PRO A 13 6.18 0.57 -15.61
N ASN A 14 6.37 0.02 -14.42
CA ASN A 14 5.46 -0.96 -13.79
C ASN A 14 4.53 -0.32 -12.73
N VAL A 15 4.52 1.01 -12.61
CA VAL A 15 3.67 1.72 -11.65
C VAL A 15 2.84 2.75 -12.39
N GLU A 16 1.52 2.54 -12.42
CA GLU A 16 0.60 3.51 -13.01
C GLU A 16 0.59 4.83 -12.21
N ALA A 17 0.43 5.96 -12.88
CA ALA A 17 0.41 7.29 -12.26
C ALA A 17 -0.60 7.43 -11.11
N GLY A 18 -1.78 6.80 -11.23
CA GLY A 18 -2.78 6.78 -10.16
C GLY A 18 -2.29 6.06 -8.90
N THR A 19 -1.64 4.91 -9.08
CA THR A 19 -1.03 4.14 -8.00
C THR A 19 0.15 4.89 -7.37
N LEU A 20 0.99 5.52 -8.20
CA LEU A 20 2.11 6.33 -7.73
C LEU A 20 1.62 7.50 -6.86
N SER A 21 0.52 8.15 -7.22
CA SER A 21 -0.08 9.24 -6.44
C SER A 21 -0.51 8.78 -5.04
N LEU A 22 -1.04 7.57 -4.92
CA LEU A 22 -1.36 6.95 -3.63
C LEU A 22 -0.11 6.67 -2.80
N VAL A 23 0.96 6.17 -3.45
CA VAL A 23 2.23 5.94 -2.77
C VAL A 23 2.82 7.24 -2.23
N VAL A 24 2.89 8.27 -3.07
CA VAL A 24 3.40 9.60 -2.68
C VAL A 24 2.61 10.15 -1.50
N ARG A 25 1.27 10.08 -1.53
CA ARG A 25 0.43 10.56 -0.43
C ARG A 25 0.71 9.85 0.90
N PHE A 26 0.96 8.54 0.87
CA PHE A 26 1.36 7.79 2.05
C PHE A 26 2.73 8.25 2.57
N MET A 27 3.70 8.41 1.66
CA MET A 27 5.05 8.85 2.00
C MET A 27 5.08 10.27 2.56
N GLU A 28 4.25 11.18 2.04
CA GLU A 28 4.15 12.55 2.53
C GLU A 28 3.63 12.61 3.97
N HIS A 29 2.61 11.80 4.29
CA HIS A 29 2.05 11.75 5.64
C HIS A 29 3.07 11.21 6.67
N HIS A 30 3.82 10.16 6.30
CA HIS A 30 4.79 9.51 7.19
C HIS A 30 6.23 10.05 7.08
N ARG A 31 6.46 11.13 6.33
CA ARG A 31 7.79 11.67 6.01
C ARG A 31 8.62 12.04 7.25
N GLU A 32 7.94 12.54 8.27
CA GLU A 32 8.60 13.06 9.49
C GLU A 32 8.95 11.97 10.50
N ASP A 33 8.45 10.74 10.32
CA ASP A 33 8.81 9.58 11.15
C ASP A 33 9.38 8.42 10.31
N PRO A 34 10.69 8.44 9.99
CA PRO A 34 11.34 7.36 9.26
C PRO A 34 11.33 6.01 10.00
N LYS A 35 11.05 6.00 11.31
CA LYS A 35 10.99 4.78 12.14
C LYS A 35 9.55 4.34 12.40
N TYR A 36 8.59 4.93 11.70
CA TYR A 36 7.19 4.58 11.78
C TYR A 36 6.99 3.07 11.60
N LYS A 37 6.18 2.50 12.50
CA LYS A 37 5.80 1.09 12.49
C LYS A 37 4.29 1.02 12.36
N PRO A 38 3.75 0.40 11.30
CA PRO A 38 2.33 0.45 11.02
C PRO A 38 1.44 -0.26 12.04
N PHE A 39 1.98 -1.22 12.78
CA PHE A 39 1.22 -1.99 13.75
C PHE A 39 1.89 -1.99 15.12
N SER A 40 1.05 -2.00 16.14
CA SER A 40 1.48 -2.33 17.50
C SER A 40 1.84 -3.82 17.58
N GLY A 41 2.71 -4.21 18.51
CA GLY A 41 3.39 -5.52 18.51
C GLY A 41 2.51 -6.78 18.44
N ASP A 42 1.19 -6.68 18.62
CA ASP A 42 0.24 -7.77 18.37
C ASP A 42 -0.61 -7.44 17.13
N GLU A 43 -0.18 -7.87 15.96
CA GLU A 43 -0.86 -7.64 14.66
C GLU A 43 -2.12 -8.51 14.47
N LYS A 44 -2.63 -9.06 15.57
CA LYS A 44 -3.77 -10.00 15.64
C LYS A 44 -5.13 -9.31 15.60
N GLY A 45 -5.17 -7.99 15.45
CA GLY A 45 -6.43 -7.26 15.32
C GLY A 45 -7.27 -7.77 14.13
N ASN A 46 -8.58 -7.89 14.35
CA ASN A 46 -9.56 -8.26 13.33
C ASN A 46 -10.01 -7.06 12.46
N SER A 47 -9.37 -5.90 12.63
CA SER A 47 -9.58 -4.70 11.83
C SER A 47 -8.31 -3.86 11.80
N LEU A 48 -8.13 -3.02 10.78
CA LEU A 48 -7.02 -2.05 10.71
C LEU A 48 -7.06 -1.11 11.92
N LYS A 49 -8.24 -0.54 12.22
CA LYS A 49 -8.45 0.36 13.36
C LYS A 49 -8.00 -0.21 14.70
N GLY A 50 -8.09 -1.54 14.88
CA GLY A 50 -7.70 -2.20 16.12
C GLY A 50 -6.25 -2.61 16.23
N CYS A 51 -5.44 -2.46 15.16
CA CYS A 51 -4.03 -2.87 15.18
C CYS A 51 -3.04 -1.82 14.68
N CYS A 52 -3.50 -0.82 13.91
CA CYS A 52 -2.67 0.26 13.42
C CYS A 52 -2.21 1.19 14.55
N THR A 53 -0.97 1.68 14.47
CA THR A 53 -0.41 2.66 15.42
C THR A 53 -0.83 4.09 15.13
N ASP A 54 -1.03 4.42 13.85
CA ASP A 54 -1.54 5.70 13.40
C ASP A 54 -3.01 5.54 12.94
N PRO A 55 -3.96 6.29 13.51
CA PRO A 55 -5.36 6.27 13.10
C PRO A 55 -5.60 6.78 11.67
N TRP A 56 -4.63 7.45 11.06
CA TRP A 56 -4.70 7.88 9.67
C TRP A 56 -4.69 6.71 8.70
N ASP A 57 -3.91 5.64 8.94
CA ASP A 57 -3.81 4.54 7.98
C ASP A 57 -5.12 3.79 7.75
N PRO A 58 -5.89 3.40 8.79
CA PRO A 58 -7.19 2.79 8.59
C PRO A 58 -8.12 3.70 7.76
N HIS A 59 -8.12 5.01 8.02
CA HIS A 59 -8.93 5.96 7.24
C HIS A 59 -8.44 6.09 5.80
N TYR A 60 -7.13 6.11 5.58
CA TYR A 60 -6.53 6.15 4.26
C TYR A 60 -6.96 4.95 3.41
N PHE A 61 -6.88 3.74 3.97
CA PHE A 61 -7.29 2.51 3.28
C PHE A 61 -8.81 2.35 3.14
N ASP A 62 -9.61 2.87 4.07
CA ASP A 62 -11.08 2.77 4.01
C ASP A 62 -11.71 3.83 3.09
N ALA A 63 -11.15 5.04 3.03
CA ALA A 63 -11.80 6.20 2.41
C ALA A 63 -11.08 6.75 1.17
N VAL A 64 -9.78 6.51 1.03
CA VAL A 64 -8.96 7.11 -0.05
C VAL A 64 -8.52 6.07 -1.06
N VAL A 65 -8.09 4.88 -0.62
CA VAL A 65 -7.61 3.82 -1.52
C VAL A 65 -8.80 3.08 -2.15
N PRO A 66 -8.96 3.13 -3.48
CA PRO A 66 -9.98 2.33 -4.17
C PRO A 66 -9.71 0.84 -4.06
N ASP A 67 -10.76 0.01 -3.96
CA ASP A 67 -10.64 -1.44 -3.83
C ASP A 67 -9.91 -2.10 -5.01
N ASP A 68 -10.11 -1.58 -6.22
CA ASP A 68 -9.46 -2.03 -7.45
C ASP A 68 -7.97 -1.63 -7.50
N LYS A 69 -7.56 -0.57 -6.79
CA LYS A 69 -6.16 -0.11 -6.71
C LYS A 69 -5.35 -0.75 -5.58
N LEU A 70 -5.97 -1.47 -4.65
CA LEU A 70 -5.28 -2.05 -3.49
C LEU A 70 -4.17 -3.04 -3.89
N VAL A 71 -4.39 -3.80 -4.96
CA VAL A 71 -3.40 -4.74 -5.51
C VAL A 71 -2.24 -4.01 -6.14
N ASP A 72 -2.54 -3.02 -6.98
CA ASP A 72 -1.52 -2.24 -7.66
C ASP A 72 -0.66 -1.51 -6.62
N LEU A 73 -1.29 -0.99 -5.55
CA LEU A 73 -0.61 -0.35 -4.44
C LEU A 73 0.29 -1.34 -3.69
N LEU A 74 -0.16 -2.58 -3.45
CA LEU A 74 0.68 -3.63 -2.87
C LEU A 74 1.92 -3.92 -3.73
N LEU A 75 1.74 -4.13 -5.04
CA LEU A 75 2.81 -4.45 -5.98
C LEU A 75 3.79 -3.28 -6.12
N ALA A 76 3.28 -2.06 -6.24
CA ALA A 76 4.08 -0.84 -6.30
C ALA A 76 4.90 -0.65 -5.01
N SER A 77 4.28 -0.89 -3.85
CA SER A 77 4.98 -0.83 -2.55
C SER A 77 6.10 -1.86 -2.45
N ASN A 78 5.90 -3.06 -2.98
CA ASN A 78 6.94 -4.08 -3.06
C ASN A 78 8.06 -3.68 -4.04
N TYR A 79 7.70 -3.10 -5.18
CA TYR A 79 8.67 -2.68 -6.21
C TYR A 79 9.56 -1.53 -5.72
N MET A 80 9.00 -0.58 -4.97
CA MET A 80 9.70 0.60 -4.43
C MET A 80 10.30 0.39 -3.03
N ASP A 81 10.23 -0.83 -2.48
CA ASP A 81 10.74 -1.20 -1.16
C ASP A 81 10.16 -0.37 0.01
N ILE A 82 8.85 -0.13 0.00
CA ILE A 82 8.12 0.60 1.05
C ILE A 82 7.45 -0.40 1.98
N GLY A 83 8.25 -0.99 2.89
CA GLY A 83 7.81 -2.09 3.74
C GLY A 83 6.59 -1.77 4.63
N GLN A 84 6.44 -0.54 5.09
CA GLN A 84 5.30 -0.16 5.95
C GLN A 84 3.99 -0.19 5.16
N LEU A 85 3.99 0.38 3.94
CA LEU A 85 2.84 0.40 3.05
C LEU A 85 2.48 -0.99 2.53
N LEU A 86 3.50 -1.80 2.19
CA LEU A 86 3.32 -3.20 1.78
C LEU A 86 2.55 -4.00 2.85
N ARG A 87 2.94 -3.84 4.12
CA ARG A 87 2.32 -4.56 5.24
C ARG A 87 0.89 -4.10 5.51
N LEU A 88 0.62 -2.80 5.43
CA LEU A 88 -0.75 -2.26 5.53
C LEU A 88 -1.65 -2.78 4.40
N CYS A 89 -1.16 -2.79 3.16
CA CYS A 89 -1.88 -3.35 2.01
C CYS A 89 -2.18 -4.85 2.24
N ALA A 90 -1.17 -5.64 2.62
CA ALA A 90 -1.34 -7.07 2.88
C ALA A 90 -2.37 -7.36 3.97
N LYS A 91 -2.33 -6.62 5.09
CA LYS A 91 -3.31 -6.75 6.16
C LYS A 91 -4.71 -6.35 5.70
N THR A 92 -4.83 -5.26 4.96
CA THR A 92 -6.12 -4.78 4.41
C THR A 92 -6.74 -5.82 3.48
N MET A 93 -5.96 -6.39 2.57
CA MET A 93 -6.41 -7.46 1.69
C MET A 93 -6.86 -8.70 2.48
N ALA A 94 -6.07 -9.12 3.48
CA ALA A 94 -6.43 -10.26 4.31
C ALA A 94 -7.78 -10.02 5.04
N LEU A 95 -7.98 -8.84 5.60
CA LEU A 95 -9.23 -8.47 6.28
C LEU A 95 -10.43 -8.41 5.33
N LYS A 96 -10.29 -7.78 4.16
CA LYS A 96 -11.38 -7.67 3.17
C LYS A 96 -11.77 -9.03 2.57
N LYS A 97 -10.82 -9.95 2.40
CA LYS A 97 -11.05 -11.22 1.70
C LYS A 97 -11.43 -12.39 2.62
N VAL A 98 -11.08 -12.35 3.91
CA VAL A 98 -11.60 -13.31 4.90
C VAL A 98 -13.13 -13.24 5.04
N ALA A 99 -13.77 -12.14 4.63
CA ALA A 99 -15.21 -11.95 4.71
C ALA A 99 -16.03 -12.52 3.52
N GLY A 100 -15.42 -12.90 2.39
CA GLY A 100 -16.18 -13.14 1.14
C GLY A 100 -15.78 -14.38 0.34
N ASP A 101 -14.52 -14.47 -0.08
CA ASP A 101 -13.98 -15.58 -0.90
C ASP A 101 -12.45 -15.61 -0.67
N GLY A 102 -11.91 -16.75 -0.25
CA GLY A 102 -10.58 -16.84 0.35
C GLY A 102 -9.42 -16.26 -0.48
N ILE A 103 -8.36 -15.83 0.24
CA ILE A 103 -7.08 -15.34 -0.29
C ILE A 103 -6.53 -16.18 -1.47
N PRO A 104 -6.64 -17.53 -1.50
CA PRO A 104 -6.15 -18.33 -2.64
C PRO A 104 -6.83 -18.04 -3.98
N GLN A 105 -8.15 -17.79 -3.99
CA GLN A 105 -8.89 -17.55 -5.23
C GLN A 105 -8.53 -16.18 -5.82
N PHE A 106 -8.34 -15.20 -4.95
CA PHE A 106 -7.85 -13.88 -5.31
C PHE A 106 -6.42 -13.93 -5.85
N MET A 107 -5.51 -14.66 -5.18
CA MET A 107 -4.16 -14.86 -5.70
C MET A 107 -4.18 -15.55 -7.06
N LYS A 108 -5.11 -16.49 -7.29
CA LYS A 108 -5.30 -17.12 -8.59
C LYS A 108 -5.78 -16.13 -9.66
N GLN A 109 -6.80 -15.32 -9.37
CA GLN A 109 -7.27 -14.25 -10.26
C GLN A 109 -6.20 -13.21 -10.55
N LEU A 110 -5.37 -12.87 -9.57
CA LEU A 110 -4.25 -11.96 -9.74
C LEU A 110 -3.21 -12.51 -10.70
N ILE A 111 -2.84 -13.77 -10.52
CA ILE A 111 -1.92 -14.47 -11.42
C ILE A 111 -2.52 -14.51 -12.83
N GLU A 112 -3.81 -14.80 -12.97
CA GLU A 112 -4.50 -14.83 -14.27
C GLU A 112 -4.53 -13.44 -14.94
N ASN A 113 -4.80 -12.36 -14.20
CA ASN A 113 -4.87 -11.00 -14.74
C ASN A 113 -3.50 -10.40 -15.09
N TYR A 114 -2.43 -10.83 -14.43
CA TYR A 114 -1.06 -10.33 -14.66
C TYR A 114 -0.19 -11.24 -15.56
N GLN A 115 -0.71 -12.40 -15.98
CA GLN A 115 -0.07 -13.28 -16.98
C GLN A 115 -0.76 -13.24 -18.35
N ALA A 116 -1.74 -12.36 -18.55
CA ALA A 116 -2.38 -12.06 -19.84
C ALA A 116 -1.75 -10.82 -20.49
#